data_AF-A0A6S6T0X1-F1
#
_entry.id   AF-A0A6S6T0X1-F1
#
_cell.length_a   1.000
_cell.length_b   1.000
_cell.length_c   1.000
_cell.angle_alpha   90.00
_cell.angle_beta   90.00
_cell.angle_gamma   90.00
#
_symmetry.space_group_name_H-M   'P 1'
#
loop_
_entity.id
_entity.type
_entity.pdbx_description
1 polymer ?
#
loop_
_entity_poly.entity_id
_entity_poly.type
_entity_poly.pdbx_seq_one_letter_code
_entity_poly.pdbx_strand_id
1 'polypeptide(L)'
;ASIYSTSTSFIMLTYLMLFLSSFNTIDFAAIFGEDYQKAMTFCRENKEAIETKANQYELPADQLTAIIFPELIRYSTFQNFFETKTLEYVYVQQGSTVVDFSIGHFQMKHP
;
A
#
# COMPACT_ATOMS: atom_id res chain seq x y z
N ALA A 1 28.28 -45.46 0.80
CA ALA A 1 28.03 -44.39 1.79
C ALA A 1 28.21 -42.99 1.21
N SER A 2 29.33 -42.70 0.51
CA SER A 2 29.64 -41.36 -0.04
C SER A 2 28.59 -40.80 -1.03
N ILE A 3 28.11 -41.61 -1.98
CA ILE A 3 27.17 -41.16 -3.04
C ILE A 3 25.82 -40.71 -2.45
N TYR A 4 25.30 -41.43 -1.45
CA TYR A 4 24.04 -41.09 -0.79
C TYR A 4 24.12 -39.77 -0.01
N SER A 5 25.27 -39.49 0.63
CA SER A 5 25.50 -38.23 1.34
C SER A 5 25.53 -37.02 0.41
N THR A 6 26.15 -37.14 -0.77
CA THR A 6 26.18 -36.06 -1.77
C THR A 6 24.80 -35.78 -2.35
N SER A 7 23.97 -36.82 -2.58
CA SER A 7 22.60 -36.66 -3.07
C SER A 7 21.70 -35.98 -2.03
N THR A 8 21.81 -36.33 -0.74
CA THR A 8 21.03 -35.68 0.32
C THR A 8 21.42 -34.21 0.52
N SER A 9 22.71 -33.87 0.39
CA SER A 9 23.17 -32.48 0.44
C SER A 9 22.66 -31.66 -0.73
N PHE A 10 22.57 -32.24 -1.93
CA PHE A 10 22.03 -31.58 -3.11
C PHE A 10 20.53 -31.29 -2.96
N ILE A 11 19.76 -32.25 -2.44
CA ILE A 11 18.33 -32.09 -2.14
C ILE A 11 18.14 -30.98 -1.10
N MET A 12 18.93 -30.97 -0.02
CA MET A 12 18.82 -29.93 1.00
C MET A 12 19.17 -28.54 0.46
N LEU A 13 20.16 -28.44 -0.43
CA LEU A 13 20.53 -27.20 -1.11
C LEU A 13 19.40 -26.69 -2.02
N THR A 14 18.71 -27.59 -2.73
CA THR A 14 17.54 -27.22 -3.55
C THR A 14 16.37 -26.72 -2.71
N TYR A 15 16.11 -27.33 -1.54
CA TYR A 15 15.08 -26.83 -0.60
C TYR A 15 15.44 -25.46 -0.02
N LEU A 16 16.72 -25.22 0.30
CA LEU A 16 17.19 -23.93 0.78
C LEU A 16 17.02 -22.83 -0.29
N MET A 17 17.35 -23.13 -1.55
CA MET A 17 17.17 -22.19 -2.67
C MET A 17 15.69 -21.88 -2.92
N LEU A 18 14.80 -22.88 -2.86
CA LEU A 18 13.35 -22.68 -2.95
C LEU A 18 12.81 -21.82 -1.80
N PHE A 19 13.30 -22.04 -0.58
CA PHE A 19 12.91 -21.23 0.58
C PHE A 19 13.32 -19.75 0.41
N LEU A 20 14.54 -19.50 -0.08
CA LEU A 20 15.04 -18.14 -0.33
C LEU A 20 14.29 -17.43 -1.48
N SER A 21 13.74 -18.17 -2.44
CA SER A 21 12.95 -17.58 -3.55
C SER A 21 11.54 -17.15 -3.16
N SER A 22 11.06 -17.54 -1.97
CA SER A 22 9.70 -17.24 -1.52
C SER A 22 9.55 -15.85 -0.90
N PHE A 23 10.66 -15.12 -0.68
CA PHE A 23 10.64 -13.74 -0.20
C PHE A 23 10.22 -12.78 -1.31
N ASN A 24 8.92 -12.74 -1.60
CA ASN A 24 8.34 -11.64 -2.37
C ASN A 24 8.27 -10.43 -1.43
N THR A 25 9.18 -9.47 -1.63
CA THR A 25 9.06 -8.17 -0.98
C THR A 25 7.93 -7.40 -1.64
N ILE A 26 6.82 -7.23 -0.93
CA ILE A 26 5.73 -6.37 -1.39
C ILE A 26 6.26 -4.94 -1.41
N ASP A 27 6.35 -4.35 -2.59
CA ASP A 27 6.78 -2.97 -2.76
C ASP A 27 5.59 -2.03 -2.54
N PHE A 28 5.42 -1.58 -1.30
CA PHE A 28 4.37 -0.62 -0.94
C PHE A 28 4.56 0.75 -1.63
N ALA A 29 5.79 1.13 -1.97
CA ALA A 29 6.04 2.34 -2.73
C ALA A 29 5.56 2.18 -4.18
N ALA A 30 5.68 1.00 -4.78
CA ALA A 30 5.11 0.71 -6.09
C ALA A 30 3.56 0.63 -6.07
N ILE A 31 2.97 0.12 -4.98
CA ILE A 31 1.51 -0.02 -4.84
C ILE A 31 0.83 1.33 -4.64
N PHE A 32 1.34 2.16 -3.74
CA PHE A 32 0.73 3.44 -3.38
C PHE A 32 1.35 4.64 -4.10
N GLY A 33 2.48 4.47 -4.78
CA GLY A 33 3.09 5.46 -5.67
C GLY A 33 3.28 6.83 -5.02
N GLU A 34 2.56 7.82 -5.54
CA GLU A 34 2.64 9.21 -5.09
C GLU A 34 2.14 9.41 -3.65
N ASP A 35 1.10 8.66 -3.24
CA ASP A 35 0.55 8.74 -1.88
C ASP A 35 1.58 8.30 -0.83
N TYR A 36 2.39 7.29 -1.16
CA TYR A 36 3.52 6.85 -0.31
C TYR A 36 4.56 7.96 -0.16
N GLN A 37 4.93 8.63 -1.25
CA GLN A 37 5.91 9.73 -1.22
C GLN A 37 5.40 10.94 -0.43
N LYS A 38 4.11 11.26 -0.57
CA LYS A 38 3.44 12.31 0.21
C LYS A 38 3.46 11.99 1.71
N ALA A 39 3.07 10.77 2.10
CA ALA A 39 3.10 10.33 3.49
C ALA A 39 4.53 10.35 4.06
N MET A 40 5.52 9.88 3.29
CA MET A 40 6.93 9.89 3.71
C MET A 40 7.46 11.31 3.90
N THR A 41 7.14 12.22 2.98
CA THR A 41 7.52 13.64 3.08
C THR A 41 6.89 14.29 4.30
N PHE A 42 5.60 14.04 4.53
CA PHE A 42 4.89 14.56 5.70
C PHE A 42 5.51 14.08 7.02
N CYS A 43 5.80 12.78 7.15
CA CYS A 43 6.44 12.23 8.35
C CYS A 43 7.84 12.83 8.58
N ARG A 44 8.59 13.10 7.50
CA ARG A 44 9.92 13.71 7.58
C ARG A 44 9.85 15.17 8.02
N GLU A 45 8.94 15.96 7.45
CA GLU A 45 8.79 17.39 7.76
C GLU A 45 8.20 17.62 9.16
N ASN A 46 7.29 16.75 9.59
CA ASN A 46 6.61 16.86 10.88
C ASN A 46 7.26 16.00 11.98
N LYS A 47 8.44 15.44 11.73
CA LYS A 47 9.13 14.54 12.67
C LYS A 47 9.26 15.14 14.07
N GLU A 48 9.70 16.39 14.17
CA GLU A 48 9.87 17.10 15.45
C GLU A 48 8.54 17.28 16.19
N ALA A 49 7.45 17.56 15.46
CA ALA A 49 6.12 17.67 16.03
C ALA A 49 5.58 16.33 16.51
N ILE A 50 5.83 15.25 15.75
CA ILE A 50 5.46 13.88 16.10
C ILE A 50 6.23 13.44 17.36
N GLU A 51 7.53 13.71 17.44
CA GLU A 51 8.36 13.41 18.61
C GLU A 51 7.92 14.19 19.85
N THR A 52 7.61 15.48 19.69
CA THR A 52 7.08 16.31 20.79
C THR A 52 5.78 15.74 21.32
N LYS A 53 4.87 15.30 20.43
CA LYS A 53 3.60 14.68 20.82
C LYS A 53 3.81 13.29 21.43
N ALA A 54 4.69 12.48 20.87
CA ALA A 54 5.03 11.17 21.42
C ALA A 54 5.54 11.30 22.87
N ASN A 55 6.44 12.26 23.12
CA ASN A 55 6.95 12.57 24.46
C ASN A 55 5.85 13.07 25.41
N GLN A 56 4.91 13.89 24.92
CA GLN A 56 3.77 14.37 25.70
C GLN A 56 2.87 13.21 26.18
N TYR A 57 2.74 12.15 25.39
CA TYR A 57 1.89 10.99 25.69
C TYR A 57 2.68 9.79 26.23
N GLU A 58 3.97 9.94 26.54
CA GLU A 58 4.87 8.86 27.00
C GLU A 58 4.91 7.66 26.02
N LEU A 59 4.72 7.93 24.73
CA LEU A 59 4.73 6.91 23.68
C LEU A 59 6.06 6.93 22.91
N PRO A 60 6.53 5.77 22.41
CA PRO A 60 7.65 5.73 21.49
C PRO A 60 7.28 6.40 20.17
N ALA A 61 8.10 7.35 19.70
CA ALA A 61 7.87 8.06 18.44
C ALA A 61 7.78 7.11 17.22
N ASP A 62 8.51 5.99 17.26
CA ASP A 62 8.47 4.96 16.22
C ASP A 62 7.09 4.29 16.11
N GLN A 63 6.46 4.00 17.25
CA GLN A 63 5.11 3.41 17.28
C GLN A 63 4.08 4.40 16.76
N LEU A 64 4.19 5.67 17.17
CA LEU A 64 3.30 6.72 16.69
C LEU A 64 3.44 6.92 15.17
N THR A 65 4.67 6.90 14.65
CA THR A 65 4.94 7.02 13.21
C THR A 65 4.40 5.81 12.45
N ALA A 66 4.53 4.60 12.99
CA ALA A 66 4.00 3.38 12.38
C ALA A 66 2.46 3.37 12.29
N ILE A 67 1.77 4.12 13.15
CA ILE A 67 0.31 4.33 13.09
C ILE A 67 -0.04 5.47 12.13
N ILE A 68 0.66 6.60 12.20
CA ILE A 68 0.37 7.79 11.39
C ILE A 68 0.60 7.51 9.90
N PHE A 69 1.68 6.81 9.55
CA PHE A 69 2.07 6.59 8.16
C PHE A 69 0.99 5.90 7.31
N PRO A 70 0.43 4.72 7.69
CA PRO A 70 -0.64 4.10 6.93
C PRO A 70 -1.93 4.94 6.92
N GLU A 71 -2.21 5.72 7.97
CA GLU A 71 -3.41 6.57 8.00
C GLU A 71 -3.33 7.76 7.06
N LEU A 72 -2.13 8.32 6.86
CA LEU A 72 -1.92 9.37 5.85
C LEU A 72 -2.19 8.85 4.44
N ILE A 73 -1.69 7.66 4.12
CA ILE A 73 -1.94 7.00 2.82
C ILE A 73 -3.44 6.75 2.65
N ARG A 74 -4.09 6.19 3.67
CA ARG A 74 -5.53 5.91 3.64
C ARG A 74 -6.36 7.17 3.43
N TYR A 75 -6.03 8.24 4.15
CA TYR A 75 -6.72 9.52 4.04
C TYR A 75 -6.58 10.13 2.64
N SER A 76 -5.37 10.14 2.07
CA SER A 76 -5.16 10.70 0.73
C SER A 76 -5.88 9.89 -0.35
N THR A 77 -5.87 8.56 -0.25
CA THR A 77 -6.63 7.69 -1.17
C THR A 77 -8.13 7.97 -1.08
N PHE A 78 -8.70 8.13 0.12
CA PHE A 78 -10.11 8.49 0.28
C PHE A 78 -10.41 9.87 -0.30
N GLN A 79 -9.56 10.86 -0.03
CA GLN A 79 -9.72 12.21 -0.57
C GLN A 79 -9.71 12.21 -2.10
N ASN A 80 -8.72 11.54 -2.72
CA ASN A 80 -8.62 11.41 -4.18
C ASN A 80 -9.86 10.71 -4.77
N PHE A 81 -10.38 9.69 -4.08
CA PHE A 81 -11.60 9.00 -4.48
C PHE A 81 -12.83 9.91 -4.43
N PHE A 82 -13.01 10.65 -3.34
CA PHE A 82 -14.10 11.61 -3.21
C PHE A 82 -13.99 12.74 -4.23
N GLU A 83 -12.79 13.27 -4.46
CA GLU A 83 -12.55 14.31 -5.46
C GLU A 83 -12.94 13.81 -6.85
N THR A 84 -12.45 12.64 -7.25
CA THR A 84 -12.77 12.03 -8.55
C THR A 84 -14.27 11.78 -8.69
N LYS A 85 -14.91 11.20 -7.68
CA LYS A 85 -16.35 10.89 -7.72
C LYS A 85 -17.23 12.13 -7.69
N THR A 86 -16.84 13.14 -6.92
CA THR A 86 -17.55 14.42 -6.87
C THR A 86 -17.44 15.12 -8.22
N LEU A 87 -16.25 15.10 -8.83
CA LEU A 87 -16.03 15.68 -10.14
C LEU A 87 -16.86 14.95 -11.21
N GLU A 88 -16.80 13.62 -11.27
CA GLU A 88 -17.64 12.79 -12.14
C GLU A 88 -19.13 13.11 -11.94
N TYR A 89 -19.60 13.17 -10.70
CA TYR A 89 -20.99 13.47 -10.37
C TYR A 89 -21.40 14.88 -10.84
N VAL A 90 -20.58 15.90 -10.58
CA VAL A 90 -20.83 17.27 -11.02
C VAL A 90 -20.86 17.37 -12.55
N TYR A 91 -19.94 16.70 -13.24
CA TYR A 91 -19.92 16.63 -14.70
C TYR A 91 -21.19 15.98 -15.26
N VAL A 92 -21.64 14.87 -14.67
CA VAL A 92 -22.86 14.17 -15.10
C VAL A 92 -24.12 15.01 -14.84
N GLN A 93 -24.15 15.80 -13.77
CA GLN A 93 -25.33 16.62 -13.40
C GLN A 93 -25.42 17.95 -14.17
N GLN A 94 -24.32 18.48 -14.72
CA GLN A 94 -24.31 19.79 -15.41
C GLN A 94 -24.48 19.73 -16.94
N GLY A 95 -24.61 18.56 -17.57
CA GLY A 95 -24.82 18.51 -19.02
C GLY A 95 -24.93 17.09 -19.58
N SER A 96 -26.06 16.84 -20.23
CA SER A 96 -26.70 15.56 -20.50
C SER A 96 -26.07 14.68 -21.59
N THR A 97 -26.24 13.36 -21.43
CA THR A 97 -25.97 12.24 -22.36
C THR A 97 -24.51 11.76 -22.39
N VAL A 98 -24.30 10.42 -22.39
CA VAL A 98 -23.00 9.71 -22.56
C VAL A 98 -22.23 9.62 -21.22
N VAL A 99 -22.18 8.54 -20.43
CA VAL A 99 -22.18 7.10 -20.68
C VAL A 99 -22.56 6.37 -19.39
N ASP A 100 -23.24 5.25 -19.56
CA ASP A 100 -23.47 4.17 -18.62
C ASP A 100 -22.18 3.69 -17.89
N PHE A 101 -21.77 4.39 -16.83
CA PHE A 101 -20.73 3.90 -15.93
C PHE A 101 -21.39 3.13 -14.79
N SER A 102 -21.45 1.81 -14.95
CA SER A 102 -21.61 0.87 -13.84
C SER A 102 -20.51 1.09 -12.79
N ILE A 103 -20.76 1.97 -11.83
CA ILE A 103 -19.97 2.09 -10.61
C ILE A 103 -20.40 0.92 -9.71
N GLY A 104 -19.82 -0.24 -9.97
CA GLY A 104 -20.01 -1.45 -9.18
C GLY A 104 -19.15 -2.59 -9.74
N HIS A 105 -18.50 -3.36 -8.87
CA HIS A 105 -17.67 -4.52 -9.23
C HIS A 105 -18.41 -5.69 -9.93
N PHE A 106 -19.62 -5.47 -10.43
CA PHE A 106 -20.37 -6.43 -11.22
C PHE A 106 -20.53 -5.94 -12.66
N GLN A 107 -19.41 -5.89 -13.38
CA GLN A 107 -19.45 -6.09 -14.82
C GLN A 107 -19.67 -7.58 -15.11
N MET A 108 -20.92 -7.98 -15.31
CA MET A 108 -21.20 -9.10 -16.22
C MET A 108 -21.64 -8.51 -17.56
N LYS A 109 -20.77 -8.72 -18.54
CA LYS A 109 -20.87 -8.34 -19.95
C LYS A 109 -22.11 -9.01 -20.58
N HIS A 110 -22.85 -8.23 -21.39
CA HIS A 110 -23.85 -8.69 -22.37
C HIS A 110 -23.37 -9.91 -23.19
N PRO A 111 -24.25 -10.79 -23.70
CA PRO A 111 -25.51 -10.50 -24.41
C PRO A 111 -26.79 -10.95 -23.70
#